data_AF-A0A4S8QSW2-F1
#
_entry.id   AF-A0A4S8QSW2-F1
#
_cell.length_a   1.000
_cell.length_b   1.000
_cell.length_c   1.000
_cell.angle_alpha   90.00
_cell.angle_beta   90.00
_cell.angle_gamma   90.00
#
_symmetry.space_group_name_H-M   'P 1'
#
loop_
_entity.id
_entity.type
_entity.pdbx_description
1 polymer ?
#
loop_
_entity_poly.entity_id
_entity_poly.type
_entity_poly.pdbx_seq_one_letter_code
_entity_poly.pdbx_strand_id
1 'polypeptide(L)'
;MINQAAWLDGVGHTFRVSPIDIPTININKVVIKNHSIAINPIDWKVRDLGWLIQTWPMVLGCDTAGVVIDVGSDVYHIKKGNRVIGYAVSLISQKPKNGAFQRYVAVEAVKVAKIPESLSFNDACVVPLALDTAATDLFSDRNQGYLGFEWPTLPAKTSDKKLIVYSGSSSVGALGIQLAAATGTYIIAVASPKNFDFCRSYGAHEVFDYNNPVVIDHVVQAMKAATPSDFVDILDTISQDESFKIVIPILKKLGIGNLATVFPKSSEIPATSKTNYIKGINNIVDPL
;
A
#
# COMPACT_ATOMS: atom_id res chain seq x y z
N MET A 1 13.79 -28.95 11.82
CA MET A 1 13.86 -27.93 10.74
C MET A 1 14.46 -26.66 11.35
N ILE A 2 15.40 -26.00 10.68
CA ILE A 2 16.00 -24.73 11.15
C ILE A 2 15.44 -23.60 10.28
N ASN A 3 14.92 -22.54 10.89
CA ASN A 3 14.54 -21.32 10.17
C ASN A 3 15.78 -20.44 9.94
N GLN A 4 15.78 -19.69 8.85
CA GLN A 4 16.86 -18.77 8.48
C GLN A 4 16.25 -17.44 8.09
N ALA A 5 16.90 -16.36 8.49
CA ALA A 5 16.48 -14.99 8.20
C ALA A 5 17.63 -14.17 7.62
N ALA A 6 17.28 -13.15 6.84
CA ALA A 6 18.17 -12.06 6.46
C ALA A 6 18.16 -11.01 7.58
N TRP A 7 19.21 -11.00 8.39
CA TRP A 7 19.40 -10.08 9.50
C TRP A 7 20.07 -8.80 9.02
N LEU A 8 19.55 -7.68 9.51
CA LEU A 8 20.14 -6.36 9.40
C LEU A 8 20.66 -5.94 10.78
N ASP A 9 21.98 -5.76 10.90
CA ASP A 9 22.64 -5.51 12.19
C ASP A 9 22.68 -4.03 12.59
N GLY A 10 22.39 -3.12 11.66
CA GLY A 10 22.48 -1.69 11.88
C GLY A 10 22.24 -0.89 10.60
N VAL A 11 22.22 0.44 10.75
CA VAL A 11 22.04 1.37 9.63
C VAL A 11 23.21 1.26 8.65
N GLY A 12 22.91 1.15 7.36
CA GLY A 12 23.86 1.02 6.26
C GLY A 12 24.48 -0.38 6.12
N HIS A 13 24.14 -1.33 6.99
CA HIS A 13 24.71 -2.67 6.92
C HIS A 13 24.09 -3.52 5.80
N THR A 14 24.89 -4.44 5.26
CA THR A 14 24.38 -5.47 4.34
C THR A 14 23.66 -6.57 5.14
N PHE A 15 22.63 -7.16 4.56
CA PHE A 15 21.95 -8.29 5.18
C PHE A 15 22.86 -9.51 5.30
N ARG A 16 22.87 -10.15 6.47
CA ARG A 16 23.51 -11.46 6.68
C ARG A 16 22.47 -12.55 6.87
N VAL A 17 22.68 -13.71 6.27
CA VAL A 17 21.79 -14.87 6.49
C VAL A 17 22.25 -15.63 7.73
N SER A 18 21.37 -15.78 8.71
CA SER A 18 21.68 -16.47 9.97
C SER A 18 20.44 -17.18 10.52
N PRO A 19 20.61 -18.22 11.37
CA PRO A 19 19.48 -18.89 11.99
C PRO A 19 18.59 -17.94 12.81
N ILE A 20 17.32 -18.29 12.88
CA ILE A 20 16.31 -17.74 13.80
C ILE A 20 15.41 -18.91 14.22
N ASP A 21 14.72 -18.81 15.35
CA ASP A 21 13.75 -19.83 15.74
C ASP A 21 12.59 -19.89 14.74
N ILE A 22 12.02 -21.08 14.55
CA ILE A 22 10.68 -21.18 13.95
C ILE A 22 9.70 -20.53 14.94
N PRO A 23 8.80 -19.63 14.49
CA PRO A 23 7.81 -19.03 15.37
C PRO A 23 6.91 -20.08 16.03
N THR A 24 6.72 -20.00 17.35
CA THR A 24 5.70 -20.77 18.05
C THR A 24 4.32 -20.19 17.71
N ILE A 25 3.36 -21.05 17.42
CA ILE A 25 2.01 -20.63 17.03
C ILE A 25 1.28 -19.96 18.20
N ASN A 26 0.74 -18.77 17.94
CA ASN A 26 -0.19 -18.07 18.83
C ASN A 26 -1.63 -18.34 18.37
N ILE A 27 -2.60 -18.27 19.27
CA ILE A 27 -4.01 -18.62 19.03
C ILE A 27 -4.63 -17.87 17.85
N ASN A 28 -4.18 -16.64 17.56
CA ASN A 28 -4.72 -15.78 16.50
C ASN A 28 -3.81 -15.65 15.24
N LYS A 29 -2.74 -16.45 15.15
CA LYS A 29 -1.75 -16.38 14.07
C LYS A 29 -1.78 -17.59 13.16
N VAL A 30 -1.11 -17.46 12.03
CA VAL A 30 -0.68 -18.57 11.17
C VAL A 30 0.83 -18.53 10.98
N VAL A 31 1.46 -19.70 10.86
CA VAL A 31 2.86 -19.79 10.42
C VAL A 31 2.88 -20.12 8.94
N ILE A 32 3.47 -19.22 8.17
CA ILE A 32 3.63 -19.36 6.72
C ILE A 32 5.05 -19.82 6.45
N LYS A 33 5.19 -20.90 5.68
CA LYS A 33 6.45 -21.25 5.01
C LYS A 33 6.53 -20.42 3.73
N ASN A 34 7.40 -19.42 3.74
CA ASN A 34 7.53 -18.48 2.64
C ASN A 34 8.04 -19.21 1.38
N HIS A 35 7.33 -18.99 0.28
CA HIS A 35 7.79 -19.34 -1.05
C HIS A 35 8.42 -18.12 -1.71
N SER A 36 7.74 -16.98 -1.61
CA SER A 36 8.14 -15.71 -2.21
C SER A 36 7.93 -14.57 -1.23
N ILE A 37 8.76 -13.54 -1.33
CA ILE A 37 8.70 -12.31 -0.55
C ILE A 37 8.89 -11.14 -1.52
N ALA A 38 8.32 -9.97 -1.21
CA ALA A 38 8.55 -8.76 -1.98
C ALA A 38 9.40 -7.75 -1.20
N ILE A 39 10.17 -6.97 -1.95
CA ILE A 39 10.95 -5.84 -1.44
C ILE A 39 10.20 -4.56 -1.76
N ASN A 40 10.08 -3.69 -0.77
CA ASN A 40 9.36 -2.43 -0.84
C ASN A 40 10.32 -1.25 -0.64
N PRO A 41 9.92 -0.02 -1.06
CA PRO A 41 10.72 1.18 -0.80
C PRO A 41 11.04 1.43 0.69
N ILE A 42 10.21 0.93 1.61
CA ILE A 42 10.48 1.06 3.04
C ILE A 42 11.69 0.23 3.48
N ASP A 43 11.98 -0.91 2.83
CA ASP A 43 13.06 -1.80 3.25
C ASP A 43 14.44 -1.17 3.07
N TRP A 44 14.70 -0.50 1.94
CA TRP A 44 15.97 0.21 1.74
C TRP A 44 16.05 1.48 2.60
N LYS A 45 14.92 2.17 2.84
CA LYS A 45 14.89 3.35 3.72
C LYS A 45 15.23 2.97 5.16
N VAL A 46 14.67 1.86 5.65
CA VAL A 46 15.03 1.30 6.95
C VAL A 46 16.51 0.92 6.98
N ARG A 47 16.98 0.21 5.95
CA ARG A 47 18.39 -0.20 5.85
C ARG A 47 19.34 1.00 5.88
N ASP A 48 19.13 1.99 5.03
CA ASP A 48 20.10 3.06 4.79
C ASP A 48 19.94 4.25 5.75
N LEU A 49 18.72 4.51 6.23
CA LEU A 49 18.39 5.69 7.06
C LEU A 49 18.03 5.33 8.50
N GLY A 50 17.86 4.05 8.83
CA GLY A 50 17.42 3.61 10.16
C GLY A 50 15.98 3.99 10.51
N TRP A 51 15.17 4.39 9.52
CA TRP A 51 13.79 4.81 9.73
C TRP A 51 12.96 3.74 10.42
N LEU A 52 12.08 4.14 11.33
CA LEU A 52 11.10 3.30 12.05
C LEU A 52 11.68 2.17 12.92
N ILE A 53 13.00 1.95 12.95
CA ILE A 53 13.63 0.90 13.76
C ILE A 53 14.22 1.50 15.03
N GLN A 54 13.85 0.90 16.16
CA GLN A 54 14.32 1.33 17.48
C GLN A 54 15.42 0.42 18.04
N THR A 55 15.47 -0.84 17.58
CA THR A 55 16.39 -1.85 18.10
C THR A 55 16.99 -2.70 16.98
N TRP A 56 18.25 -3.08 17.17
CA TRP A 56 19.03 -3.92 16.27
C TRP A 56 19.57 -5.15 17.04
N PRO A 57 19.81 -6.29 16.38
CA PRO A 57 19.59 -6.57 14.96
C PRO A 57 18.10 -6.82 14.63
N MET A 58 17.70 -6.61 13.38
CA MET A 58 16.31 -6.73 12.91
C MET A 58 16.19 -7.65 11.69
N VAL A 59 15.01 -8.25 11.49
CA VAL A 59 14.61 -8.90 10.24
C VAL A 59 13.49 -8.07 9.61
N LEU A 60 13.70 -7.61 8.38
CA LEU A 60 12.76 -6.76 7.65
C LEU A 60 11.75 -7.59 6.83
N GLY A 61 11.06 -6.92 5.90
CA GLY A 61 10.07 -7.51 5.01
C GLY A 61 8.65 -7.41 5.54
N CYS A 62 7.79 -6.80 4.73
CA CYS A 62 6.35 -6.70 4.97
C CYS A 62 5.58 -7.80 4.24
N ASP A 63 6.02 -8.19 3.05
CA ASP A 63 5.22 -9.02 2.17
C ASP A 63 5.71 -10.46 2.11
N THR A 64 4.78 -11.39 2.29
CA THR A 64 5.03 -12.83 2.10
C THR A 64 3.93 -13.48 1.27
N ALA A 65 4.31 -14.46 0.46
CA ALA A 65 3.43 -15.47 -0.10
C ALA A 65 4.00 -16.87 0.14
N GLY A 66 3.15 -17.81 0.54
CA GLY A 66 3.60 -19.17 0.85
C GLY A 66 2.50 -20.12 1.28
N VAL A 67 2.90 -21.22 1.90
CA VAL A 67 2.00 -22.27 2.37
C VAL A 67 1.89 -22.22 3.88
N VAL A 68 0.66 -22.26 4.40
CA VAL A 68 0.40 -22.30 5.84
C VAL A 68 0.83 -23.66 6.39
N ILE A 69 1.76 -23.68 7.35
CA ILE A 69 2.22 -24.89 8.01
C ILE A 69 1.65 -25.06 9.43
N ASP A 70 1.23 -23.95 10.06
CA ASP A 70 0.57 -23.99 11.36
C ASP A 70 -0.48 -22.90 11.52
N VAL A 71 -1.51 -23.18 12.32
CA VAL A 71 -2.70 -22.32 12.47
C VAL A 71 -3.09 -22.30 13.94
N GLY A 72 -3.28 -21.11 14.50
CA GLY A 72 -3.76 -20.91 15.86
C GLY A 72 -5.19 -21.38 16.05
N SER A 73 -5.55 -21.72 17.29
CA SER A 73 -6.86 -22.30 17.64
C SER A 73 -8.06 -21.40 17.29
N ASP A 74 -7.86 -20.09 17.25
CA ASP A 74 -8.94 -19.11 17.08
C ASP A 74 -9.08 -18.67 15.61
N VAL A 75 -8.28 -19.24 14.72
CA VAL A 75 -8.28 -18.94 13.29
C VAL A 75 -9.20 -19.91 12.56
N TYR A 76 -10.29 -19.39 11.98
CA TYR A 76 -11.33 -20.20 11.34
C TYR A 76 -11.31 -20.13 9.80
N HIS A 77 -10.85 -19.03 9.20
CA HIS A 77 -10.90 -18.79 7.75
C HIS A 77 -9.70 -19.36 6.98
N ILE A 78 -8.58 -19.63 7.67
CA ILE A 78 -7.33 -20.17 7.10
C ILE A 78 -7.04 -21.57 7.66
N LYS A 79 -6.53 -22.48 6.83
CA LYS A 79 -6.18 -23.86 7.21
C LYS A 79 -4.74 -24.20 6.80
N LYS A 80 -4.14 -25.17 7.49
CA LYS A 80 -2.88 -25.81 7.07
C LYS A 80 -2.96 -26.26 5.61
N GLY A 81 -1.89 -26.05 4.85
CA GLY A 81 -1.80 -26.34 3.42
C GLY A 81 -2.37 -25.26 2.51
N ASN A 82 -3.06 -24.23 3.02
CA ASN A 82 -3.53 -23.13 2.18
C ASN A 82 -2.36 -22.32 1.60
N ARG A 83 -2.51 -21.94 0.33
CA ARG A 83 -1.66 -20.96 -0.35
C ARG A 83 -2.15 -19.58 0.04
N VAL A 84 -1.30 -18.75 0.61
CA VAL A 84 -1.70 -17.46 1.18
C VAL A 84 -0.68 -16.37 0.90
N ILE A 85 -1.16 -15.12 0.86
CA ILE A 85 -0.36 -13.93 1.09
C ILE A 85 -0.53 -13.44 2.51
N GLY A 86 0.44 -12.72 3.05
CA GLY A 86 0.36 -12.11 4.36
C GLY A 86 1.15 -10.82 4.49
N TYR A 87 0.66 -9.94 5.36
CA TYR A 87 1.35 -8.71 5.75
C TYR A 87 2.03 -8.89 7.12
N ALA A 88 3.35 -9.12 7.08
CA ALA A 88 4.24 -9.23 8.23
C ALA A 88 4.51 -7.84 8.86
N VAL A 89 4.66 -7.80 10.19
CA VAL A 89 4.56 -6.57 10.99
C VAL A 89 5.78 -6.28 11.85
N SER A 90 7.00 -6.63 11.40
CA SER A 90 8.22 -6.32 12.18
C SER A 90 8.42 -4.83 12.40
N LEU A 91 8.06 -3.98 11.43
CA LEU A 91 8.16 -2.51 11.55
C LEU A 91 7.22 -1.94 12.64
N ILE A 92 6.09 -2.59 12.90
CA ILE A 92 5.18 -2.21 13.99
C ILE A 92 5.67 -2.78 15.31
N SER A 93 5.91 -4.10 15.32
CA SER A 93 6.14 -4.85 16.55
C SER A 93 7.56 -4.72 17.09
N GLN A 94 8.50 -4.19 16.30
CA GLN A 94 9.92 -4.11 16.61
C GLN A 94 10.53 -5.48 16.98
N LYS A 95 9.96 -6.57 16.42
CA LYS A 95 10.36 -7.95 16.70
C LYS A 95 10.85 -8.63 15.43
N PRO A 96 12.10 -9.12 15.39
CA PRO A 96 12.65 -9.81 14.22
C PRO A 96 11.80 -11.03 13.77
N LYS A 97 11.22 -11.77 14.73
CA LYS A 97 10.37 -12.93 14.43
C LYS A 97 9.13 -12.61 13.59
N ASN A 98 8.75 -11.34 13.48
CA ASN A 98 7.58 -10.87 12.73
C ASN A 98 7.94 -10.25 11.35
N GLY A 99 9.19 -10.37 10.87
CA GLY A 99 9.60 -9.87 9.54
C GLY A 99 9.47 -10.93 8.46
N ALA A 100 9.13 -10.58 7.23
CA ALA A 100 8.94 -11.55 6.15
C ALA A 100 10.25 -12.10 5.58
N PHE A 101 11.41 -11.45 5.78
CA PHE A 101 12.69 -11.86 5.21
C PHE A 101 13.32 -13.07 5.93
N GLN A 102 12.56 -14.15 6.01
CA GLN A 102 12.91 -15.43 6.62
C GLN A 102 12.12 -16.57 5.96
N ARG A 103 12.51 -17.82 6.20
CA ARG A 103 11.84 -18.99 5.58
C ARG A 103 10.47 -19.29 6.19
N TYR A 104 10.30 -19.00 7.48
CA TYR A 104 9.04 -19.19 8.21
C TYR A 104 8.69 -17.94 8.99
N VAL A 105 7.49 -17.41 8.81
CA VAL A 105 7.03 -16.19 9.50
C VAL A 105 5.65 -16.42 10.11
N ALA A 106 5.45 -15.89 11.31
CA ALA A 106 4.12 -15.84 11.93
C ALA A 106 3.43 -14.53 11.56
N VAL A 107 2.20 -14.63 11.05
CA VAL A 107 1.38 -13.49 10.65
C VAL A 107 0.02 -13.57 11.35
N GLU A 108 -0.49 -12.44 11.81
CA GLU A 108 -1.85 -12.32 12.33
C GLU A 108 -2.85 -12.80 11.27
N ALA A 109 -3.80 -13.67 11.62
CA ALA A 109 -4.67 -14.27 10.61
C ALA A 109 -5.57 -13.25 9.88
N VAL A 110 -5.88 -12.13 10.53
CA VAL A 110 -6.59 -10.98 9.92
C VAL A 110 -5.76 -10.26 8.84
N LYS A 111 -4.45 -10.51 8.80
CA LYS A 111 -3.51 -9.95 7.82
C LYS A 111 -3.14 -10.97 6.72
N VAL A 112 -3.96 -12.00 6.55
CA VAL A 112 -3.69 -13.14 5.65
C VAL A 112 -4.88 -13.39 4.74
N ALA A 113 -4.62 -13.51 3.44
CA ALA A 113 -5.62 -13.83 2.43
C ALA A 113 -5.18 -15.05 1.61
N LYS A 114 -6.15 -15.87 1.18
CA LYS A 114 -5.88 -17.02 0.30
C LYS A 114 -5.53 -16.54 -1.10
N ILE A 115 -4.59 -17.25 -1.73
CA ILE A 115 -4.22 -17.05 -3.14
C ILE A 115 -5.09 -17.98 -4.00
N PRO A 116 -5.74 -17.49 -5.07
CA PRO A 116 -6.42 -18.34 -6.04
C PRO A 116 -5.45 -19.30 -6.72
N GLU A 117 -5.91 -20.50 -7.12
CA GLU A 117 -5.02 -21.49 -7.73
C GLU A 117 -4.33 -20.98 -8.99
N SER A 118 -4.98 -20.09 -9.74
CA SER A 118 -4.50 -19.47 -10.97
C SER A 118 -3.35 -18.46 -10.79
N LEU A 119 -3.08 -17.98 -9.57
CA LEU A 119 -2.08 -16.96 -9.32
C LEU A 119 -0.81 -17.58 -8.71
N SER A 120 0.37 -17.26 -9.23
CA SER A 120 1.63 -17.77 -8.68
C SER A 120 1.97 -17.10 -7.33
N PHE A 121 2.87 -17.69 -6.54
CA PHE A 121 3.35 -17.03 -5.31
C PHE A 121 4.12 -15.74 -5.59
N ASN A 122 4.86 -15.68 -6.72
CA ASN A 122 5.64 -14.50 -7.10
C ASN A 122 4.72 -13.33 -7.47
N ASP A 123 3.65 -13.60 -8.20
CA ASP A 123 2.70 -12.55 -8.60
C ASP A 123 1.84 -12.12 -7.39
N ALA A 124 1.53 -13.04 -6.48
CA ALA A 124 0.74 -12.72 -5.30
C ALA A 124 1.53 -11.91 -4.25
N CYS A 125 2.84 -12.17 -4.09
CA CYS A 125 3.61 -11.59 -2.99
C CYS A 125 3.80 -10.08 -3.08
N VAL A 126 3.52 -9.42 -4.22
CA VAL A 126 3.69 -7.96 -4.38
C VAL A 126 2.47 -7.14 -3.91
N VAL A 127 1.42 -7.81 -3.46
CA VAL A 127 0.13 -7.19 -3.11
C VAL A 127 0.06 -6.62 -1.68
N PRO A 128 0.51 -7.32 -0.61
CA PRO A 128 0.02 -7.02 0.74
C PRO A 128 0.25 -5.58 1.24
N LEU A 129 1.50 -5.11 1.31
CA LEU A 129 1.82 -3.76 1.80
C LEU A 129 1.17 -2.68 0.94
N ALA A 130 1.29 -2.81 -0.38
CA ALA A 130 0.79 -1.79 -1.30
C ALA A 130 -0.74 -1.72 -1.30
N LEU A 131 -1.42 -2.87 -1.12
CA LEU A 131 -2.87 -2.95 -0.99
C LEU A 131 -3.34 -2.28 0.30
N ASP A 132 -2.74 -2.64 1.43
CA ASP A 132 -3.05 -2.04 2.73
C ASP A 132 -2.84 -0.52 2.72
N THR A 133 -1.75 -0.06 2.10
CA THR A 133 -1.44 1.36 1.93
C THR A 133 -2.55 2.07 1.14
N ALA A 134 -2.87 1.57 -0.06
CA ALA A 134 -3.90 2.18 -0.91
C ALA A 134 -5.29 2.12 -0.28
N ALA A 135 -5.65 1.00 0.34
CA ALA A 135 -6.94 0.83 1.02
C ALA A 135 -7.07 1.76 2.23
N THR A 136 -5.99 1.95 3.00
CA THR A 136 -6.00 2.88 4.13
C THR A 136 -6.25 4.30 3.65
N ASP A 137 -5.55 4.77 2.63
CA ASP A 137 -5.74 6.11 2.10
C ASP A 137 -7.14 6.32 1.54
N LEU A 138 -7.65 5.35 0.77
CA LEU A 138 -8.94 5.45 0.12
C LEU A 138 -10.10 5.41 1.12
N PHE A 139 -10.11 4.45 2.05
CA PHE A 139 -11.32 4.08 2.78
C PHE A 139 -11.36 4.57 4.24
N SER A 140 -10.24 5.03 4.79
CA SER A 140 -10.22 5.57 6.16
C SER A 140 -10.98 6.90 6.27
N ASP A 141 -11.31 7.27 7.50
CA ASP A 141 -12.14 8.45 7.81
C ASP A 141 -11.61 9.75 7.18
N ARG A 142 -12.44 10.35 6.31
CA ARG A 142 -12.20 11.64 5.67
C ARG A 142 -11.88 12.74 6.67
N ASN A 143 -12.48 12.70 7.86
CA ASN A 143 -12.30 13.73 8.87
C ASN A 143 -10.89 13.75 9.44
N GLN A 144 -10.18 12.63 9.36
CA GLN A 144 -8.78 12.50 9.76
C GLN A 144 -7.80 12.88 8.65
N GLY A 145 -8.29 13.25 7.45
CA GLY A 145 -7.46 13.66 6.31
C GLY A 145 -7.17 12.57 5.28
N TYR A 146 -7.76 11.37 5.44
CA TYR A 146 -7.86 10.34 4.40
C TYR A 146 -8.99 10.65 3.42
N LEU A 147 -9.31 9.75 2.48
CA LEU A 147 -10.24 10.08 1.40
C LEU A 147 -11.71 9.72 1.71
N GLY A 148 -11.98 8.73 2.55
CA GLY A 148 -13.35 8.34 2.95
C GLY A 148 -14.22 7.88 1.78
N PHE A 149 -13.63 7.08 0.89
CA PHE A 149 -14.36 6.35 -0.14
C PHE A 149 -15.18 5.23 0.51
N GLU A 150 -16.25 4.82 -0.14
CA GLU A 150 -16.98 3.63 0.29
C GLU A 150 -16.18 2.40 -0.11
N TRP A 151 -16.30 1.32 0.67
CA TRP A 151 -15.67 0.06 0.31
C TRP A 151 -16.17 -0.45 -1.06
N PRO A 152 -15.29 -1.08 -1.86
CA PRO A 152 -15.62 -1.51 -3.21
C PRO A 152 -16.63 -2.66 -3.21
N THR A 153 -17.33 -2.81 -4.33
CA THR A 153 -18.23 -3.94 -4.59
C THR A 153 -17.93 -4.52 -5.96
N LEU A 154 -18.25 -5.81 -6.14
CA LEU A 154 -18.12 -6.49 -7.44
C LEU A 154 -19.50 -7.04 -7.84
N PRO A 155 -20.15 -6.52 -8.91
CA PRO A 155 -19.69 -5.41 -9.78
C PRO A 155 -19.70 -4.04 -9.06
N ALA A 156 -18.91 -3.11 -9.58
CA ALA A 156 -18.83 -1.75 -9.04
C ALA A 156 -20.17 -1.01 -9.16
N LYS A 157 -20.57 -0.31 -8.10
CA LYS A 157 -21.69 0.64 -8.13
C LYS A 157 -21.23 1.95 -8.75
N THR A 158 -22.15 2.66 -9.39
CA THR A 158 -21.87 4.03 -9.87
C THR A 158 -21.53 4.94 -8.69
N SER A 159 -20.45 5.70 -8.81
CA SER A 159 -20.07 6.74 -7.86
C SER A 159 -20.04 8.10 -8.55
N ASP A 160 -20.33 9.13 -7.78
CA ASP A 160 -20.18 10.52 -8.17
C ASP A 160 -18.78 11.07 -7.86
N LYS A 161 -17.93 10.30 -7.17
CA LYS A 161 -16.58 10.72 -6.73
C LYS A 161 -15.57 10.72 -7.87
N LYS A 162 -14.59 11.62 -7.78
CA LYS A 162 -13.41 11.67 -8.66
C LYS A 162 -12.12 11.59 -7.85
N LEU A 163 -11.12 10.94 -8.42
CA LEU A 163 -9.82 10.72 -7.79
C LEU A 163 -8.68 11.04 -8.75
N ILE A 164 -7.70 11.82 -8.27
CA ILE A 164 -6.39 11.94 -8.90
C ILE A 164 -5.44 10.96 -8.22
N VAL A 165 -4.80 10.09 -8.99
CA VAL A 165 -3.72 9.23 -8.49
C VAL A 165 -2.39 9.69 -9.06
N TYR A 166 -1.57 10.34 -8.22
CA TYR A 166 -0.22 10.74 -8.60
C TYR A 166 0.76 9.57 -8.47
N SER A 167 1.56 9.36 -9.53
CA SER A 167 2.37 8.16 -9.75
C SER A 167 1.51 6.89 -9.86
N GLY A 168 0.51 6.94 -10.74
CA GLY A 168 -0.45 5.85 -10.94
C GLY A 168 0.15 4.50 -11.33
N SER A 169 1.41 4.48 -11.82
CA SER A 169 2.13 3.25 -12.16
C SER A 169 3.01 2.69 -11.04
N SER A 170 3.03 3.31 -9.85
CA SER A 170 3.69 2.74 -8.67
C SER A 170 2.89 1.53 -8.15
N SER A 171 3.46 0.70 -7.26
CA SER A 171 2.73 -0.45 -6.68
C SER A 171 1.48 0.02 -5.91
N VAL A 172 1.60 1.04 -5.08
CA VAL A 172 0.49 1.66 -4.34
C VAL A 172 -0.48 2.34 -5.31
N GLY A 173 0.03 3.07 -6.31
CA GLY A 173 -0.79 3.80 -7.28
C GLY A 173 -1.64 2.87 -8.13
N ALA A 174 -1.07 1.78 -8.63
CA ALA A 174 -1.77 0.79 -9.44
C ALA A 174 -2.88 0.07 -8.66
N LEU A 175 -2.65 -0.23 -7.38
CA LEU A 175 -3.69 -0.79 -6.51
C LEU A 175 -4.73 0.26 -6.12
N GLY A 176 -4.32 1.52 -5.90
CA GLY A 176 -5.23 2.65 -5.68
C GLY A 176 -6.19 2.87 -6.85
N ILE A 177 -5.70 2.80 -8.10
CA ILE A 177 -6.53 2.88 -9.31
C ILE A 177 -7.54 1.73 -9.32
N GLN A 178 -7.10 0.48 -9.11
CA GLN A 178 -7.99 -0.69 -9.15
C GLN A 178 -9.06 -0.66 -8.05
N LEU A 179 -8.67 -0.28 -6.82
CA LEU A 179 -9.59 -0.15 -5.70
C LEU A 179 -10.64 0.95 -5.95
N ALA A 180 -10.21 2.12 -6.44
CA ALA A 180 -11.13 3.19 -6.80
C ALA A 180 -12.01 2.84 -8.03
N ALA A 181 -11.50 2.07 -8.98
CA ALA A 181 -12.30 1.62 -10.12
C ALA A 181 -13.42 0.68 -9.64
N ALA A 182 -13.13 -0.16 -8.64
CA ALA A 182 -14.11 -1.04 -8.00
C ALA A 182 -15.15 -0.29 -7.12
N THR A 183 -14.99 1.01 -6.90
CA THR A 183 -16.02 1.90 -6.32
C THR A 183 -16.79 2.69 -7.38
N GLY A 184 -16.51 2.48 -8.67
CA GLY A 184 -17.12 3.23 -9.79
C GLY A 184 -16.72 4.70 -9.86
N THR A 185 -15.57 5.04 -9.27
CA THR A 185 -15.02 6.40 -9.23
C THR A 185 -14.40 6.79 -10.57
N TYR A 186 -14.54 8.06 -10.94
CA TYR A 186 -13.81 8.62 -12.08
C TYR A 186 -12.35 8.88 -11.73
N ILE A 187 -11.42 8.33 -12.49
CA ILE A 187 -9.99 8.31 -12.12
C ILE A 187 -9.15 9.00 -13.16
N ILE A 188 -8.37 9.99 -12.71
CA ILE A 188 -7.24 10.53 -13.48
C ILE A 188 -5.96 10.01 -12.85
N ALA A 189 -5.13 9.33 -13.64
CA ALA A 189 -3.77 8.99 -13.22
C ALA A 189 -2.76 10.01 -13.75
N VAL A 190 -1.71 10.25 -12.98
CA VAL A 190 -0.52 10.99 -13.43
C VAL A 190 0.66 10.04 -13.40
N ALA A 191 1.31 9.83 -14.54
CA ALA A 191 2.37 8.83 -14.72
C ALA A 191 3.29 9.21 -15.89
N SER A 192 4.36 8.46 -16.14
CA SER A 192 5.18 8.66 -17.34
C SER A 192 4.48 8.06 -18.58
N PRO A 193 4.69 8.60 -19.81
CA PRO A 193 3.96 8.18 -21.01
C PRO A 193 3.99 6.68 -21.29
N LYS A 194 5.14 6.04 -21.04
CA LYS A 194 5.33 4.58 -21.20
C LYS A 194 4.40 3.72 -20.33
N ASN A 195 3.78 4.30 -19.29
CA ASN A 195 2.89 3.61 -18.36
C ASN A 195 1.41 4.01 -18.54
N PHE A 196 1.06 4.76 -19.60
CA PHE A 196 -0.31 5.20 -19.80
C PHE A 196 -1.28 4.05 -20.00
N ASP A 197 -0.94 3.11 -20.90
CA ASP A 197 -1.80 1.95 -21.18
C ASP A 197 -1.92 1.03 -19.96
N PHE A 198 -0.86 0.92 -19.17
CA PHE A 198 -0.88 0.22 -17.88
C PHE A 198 -1.91 0.84 -16.92
N CYS A 199 -1.88 2.16 -16.72
CA CYS A 199 -2.84 2.84 -15.84
C CYS A 199 -4.29 2.70 -16.35
N ARG A 200 -4.51 2.84 -17.67
CA ARG A 200 -5.84 2.65 -18.28
C ARG A 200 -6.35 1.23 -18.11
N SER A 201 -5.47 0.24 -18.30
CA SER A 201 -5.82 -1.18 -18.14
C SER A 201 -6.30 -1.53 -16.72
N TYR A 202 -5.95 -0.70 -15.73
CA TYR A 202 -6.40 -0.84 -14.34
C TYR A 202 -7.61 0.01 -13.96
N GLY A 203 -8.14 0.83 -14.87
CA GLY A 203 -9.36 1.61 -14.66
C GLY A 203 -9.17 3.13 -14.62
N ALA A 204 -7.97 3.64 -14.90
CA ALA A 204 -7.81 5.09 -15.12
C ALA A 204 -8.57 5.51 -16.38
N HIS A 205 -9.40 6.55 -16.25
CA HIS A 205 -10.18 7.10 -17.37
C HIS A 205 -9.30 8.01 -18.23
N GLU A 206 -8.46 8.81 -17.58
CA GLU A 206 -7.48 9.67 -18.22
C GLU A 206 -6.11 9.48 -17.56
N VAL A 207 -5.05 9.72 -18.35
CA VAL A 207 -3.67 9.64 -17.86
C VAL A 207 -2.85 10.80 -18.41
N PHE A 208 -2.15 11.52 -17.53
CA PHE A 208 -1.34 12.68 -17.90
C PHE A 208 0.13 12.48 -17.54
N ASP A 209 1.03 13.09 -18.33
CA ASP A 209 2.47 13.07 -18.11
C ASP A 209 2.87 14.11 -17.08
N TYR A 210 3.47 13.70 -15.96
CA TYR A 210 3.99 14.63 -14.95
C TYR A 210 5.13 15.52 -15.47
N ASN A 211 5.79 15.16 -16.59
CA ASN A 211 6.82 15.99 -17.22
C ASN A 211 6.25 17.07 -18.15
N ASN A 212 4.95 17.05 -18.44
CA ASN A 212 4.33 18.08 -19.26
C ASN A 212 4.27 19.40 -18.47
N PRO A 213 4.83 20.52 -18.98
CA PRO A 213 4.89 21.78 -18.24
C PRO A 213 3.50 22.38 -17.91
N VAL A 214 2.44 21.95 -18.60
CA VAL A 214 1.06 22.38 -18.34
C VAL A 214 0.19 21.27 -17.71
N VAL A 215 0.80 20.21 -17.17
CA VAL A 215 0.06 19.07 -16.56
C VAL A 215 -0.94 19.49 -15.49
N ILE A 216 -0.58 20.48 -14.66
CA ILE A 216 -1.44 20.99 -13.59
C ILE A 216 -2.75 21.52 -14.18
N ASP A 217 -2.68 22.32 -15.24
CA ASP A 217 -3.87 22.93 -15.85
C ASP A 217 -4.72 21.89 -16.58
N HIS A 218 -4.08 20.95 -17.28
CA HIS A 218 -4.80 19.86 -17.94
C HIS A 218 -5.56 18.97 -16.95
N VAL A 219 -4.93 18.56 -15.84
CA VAL A 219 -5.59 17.74 -14.81
C VAL A 219 -6.75 18.50 -14.16
N VAL A 220 -6.57 19.79 -13.85
CA VAL A 220 -7.64 20.63 -13.28
C VAL A 220 -8.80 20.78 -14.26
N GLN A 221 -8.52 21.02 -15.55
CA GLN A 221 -9.54 21.15 -16.58
C GLN A 221 -10.33 19.85 -16.76
N ALA A 222 -9.63 18.71 -16.83
CA ALA A 222 -10.25 17.39 -16.94
C ALA A 222 -11.16 17.10 -15.73
N MET A 223 -10.67 17.37 -14.51
CA MET A 223 -11.48 17.20 -13.30
C MET A 223 -12.74 18.07 -13.28
N LYS A 224 -12.67 19.31 -13.76
CA LYS A 224 -13.82 20.22 -13.86
C LYS A 224 -14.80 19.82 -14.97
N ALA A 225 -14.30 19.23 -16.06
CA ALA A 225 -15.12 18.82 -17.20
C ALA A 225 -15.87 17.51 -16.96
N ALA A 226 -15.34 16.60 -16.15
CA ALA A 226 -16.00 15.34 -15.82
C ALA A 226 -17.32 15.59 -15.05
N THR A 227 -18.40 14.87 -15.37
CA THR A 227 -19.68 14.88 -14.64
C THR A 227 -19.82 13.60 -13.81
N PRO A 228 -20.47 13.57 -12.62
CA PRO A 228 -21.47 14.55 -12.15
C PRO A 228 -21.14 15.39 -10.90
N SER A 229 -19.97 15.29 -10.26
CA SER A 229 -19.76 15.98 -8.97
C SER A 229 -18.50 16.86 -8.86
N ASP A 230 -18.53 17.76 -7.87
CA ASP A 230 -17.39 18.54 -7.41
C ASP A 230 -16.45 17.76 -6.48
N PHE A 231 -16.77 16.50 -6.13
CA PHE A 231 -15.91 15.70 -5.25
C PHE A 231 -14.64 15.29 -5.98
N VAL A 232 -13.52 15.89 -5.58
CA VAL A 232 -12.18 15.56 -6.09
C VAL A 232 -11.23 15.40 -4.92
N ASP A 233 -10.60 14.23 -4.83
CA ASP A 233 -9.52 13.96 -3.89
C ASP A 233 -8.23 13.58 -4.63
N ILE A 234 -7.11 13.63 -3.92
CA ILE A 234 -5.79 13.27 -4.47
C ILE A 234 -5.15 12.20 -3.59
N LEU A 235 -4.72 11.11 -4.23
CA LEU A 235 -3.81 10.12 -3.68
C LEU A 235 -2.41 10.36 -4.25
N ASP A 236 -1.45 10.78 -3.41
CA ASP A 236 -0.05 10.94 -3.78
C ASP A 236 0.81 9.78 -3.27
N THR A 237 1.21 8.90 -4.19
CA THR A 237 1.98 7.69 -3.88
C THR A 237 3.50 7.88 -3.94
N ILE A 238 3.97 9.13 -4.03
CA ILE A 238 5.40 9.49 -3.96
C ILE A 238 5.68 10.33 -2.72
N SER A 239 4.88 11.37 -2.47
CA SER A 239 4.92 12.23 -1.29
C SER A 239 6.30 12.85 -1.01
N GLN A 240 6.91 13.38 -2.06
CA GLN A 240 8.19 14.10 -2.01
C GLN A 240 8.04 15.46 -2.67
N ASP A 241 9.06 16.32 -2.56
CA ASP A 241 8.98 17.69 -3.06
C ASP A 241 8.61 17.76 -4.55
N GLU A 242 9.05 16.81 -5.37
CA GLU A 242 8.70 16.72 -6.79
C GLU A 242 7.21 16.45 -7.02
N SER A 243 6.59 15.57 -6.23
CA SER A 243 5.16 15.30 -6.34
C SER A 243 4.34 16.47 -5.81
N PHE A 244 4.76 17.08 -4.69
CA PHE A 244 4.10 18.23 -4.08
C PHE A 244 4.10 19.47 -4.99
N LYS A 245 5.12 19.66 -5.83
CA LYS A 245 5.14 20.69 -6.88
C LYS A 245 4.00 20.55 -7.89
N ILE A 246 3.38 19.37 -8.01
CA ILE A 246 2.25 19.11 -8.92
C ILE A 246 0.94 19.02 -8.15
N VAL A 247 0.85 18.17 -7.12
CA VAL A 247 -0.44 17.87 -6.46
C VAL A 247 -0.98 19.05 -5.65
N ILE A 248 -0.11 19.86 -5.03
CA ILE A 248 -0.57 21.01 -4.22
C ILE A 248 -1.14 22.13 -5.08
N PRO A 249 -0.50 22.56 -6.19
CA PRO A 249 -1.13 23.49 -7.11
C PRO A 249 -2.46 23.00 -7.69
N ILE A 250 -2.57 21.71 -8.01
CA ILE A 250 -3.85 21.13 -8.45
C ILE A 250 -4.90 21.28 -7.35
N LEU A 251 -4.59 20.87 -6.12
CA LEU A 251 -5.50 20.98 -4.97
C LEU A 251 -5.91 22.44 -4.72
N LYS A 252 -4.96 23.39 -4.79
CA LYS A 252 -5.23 24.83 -4.68
C LYS A 252 -6.17 25.36 -5.76
N LYS A 253 -6.00 24.92 -7.01
CA LYS A 253 -6.83 25.35 -8.16
C LYS A 253 -8.24 24.72 -8.17
N LEU A 254 -8.38 23.53 -7.56
CA LEU A 254 -9.67 22.90 -7.32
C LEU A 254 -10.38 23.51 -6.11
N GLY A 255 -9.63 23.93 -5.09
CA GLY A 255 -10.13 24.66 -3.92
C GLY A 255 -10.86 23.79 -2.89
N ILE A 256 -10.97 22.50 -3.13
CA ILE A 256 -11.63 21.49 -2.29
C ILE A 256 -10.90 20.15 -2.42
N GLY A 257 -11.19 19.24 -1.50
CA GLY A 257 -10.65 17.87 -1.53
C GLY A 257 -9.63 17.59 -0.44
N ASN A 258 -9.43 16.30 -0.17
CA ASN A 258 -8.37 15.81 0.69
C ASN A 258 -7.16 15.36 -0.13
N LEU A 259 -5.98 15.44 0.48
CA LEU A 259 -4.73 14.92 -0.04
C LEU A 259 -4.22 13.82 0.88
N ALA A 260 -4.33 12.56 0.45
CA ALA A 260 -3.75 11.42 1.13
C ALA A 260 -2.34 11.13 0.59
N THR A 261 -1.38 10.87 1.48
CA THR A 261 0.04 10.77 1.14
C THR A 261 0.69 9.53 1.75
N VAL A 262 1.75 8.99 1.14
CA VAL A 262 2.52 7.86 1.68
C VAL A 262 3.70 8.29 2.56
N PHE A 263 3.99 9.60 2.63
CA PHE A 263 4.95 10.20 3.55
C PHE A 263 4.42 11.52 4.13
N PRO A 264 4.95 11.98 5.29
CA PRO A 264 4.63 13.30 5.81
C PRO A 264 4.90 14.39 4.79
N LYS A 265 3.98 15.35 4.66
CA LYS A 265 4.17 16.52 3.79
C LYS A 265 5.13 17.55 4.40
N SER A 266 5.79 18.32 3.53
CA SER A 266 6.65 19.45 3.90
C SER A 266 5.97 20.83 3.78
N SER A 267 4.78 20.92 3.17
CA SER A 267 4.21 22.20 2.68
C SER A 267 2.72 22.39 3.03
N GLU A 268 2.23 23.64 2.99
CA GLU A 268 0.84 23.99 3.32
C GLU A 268 -0.16 23.71 2.19
N ILE A 269 -1.33 23.16 2.56
CA ILE A 269 -2.48 22.90 1.68
C ILE A 269 -3.58 23.95 1.92
N PRO A 270 -4.58 24.11 1.01
CA PRO A 270 -5.71 25.00 1.24
C PRO A 270 -6.42 24.74 2.58
N ALA A 271 -6.92 25.79 3.24
CA ALA A 271 -7.65 25.66 4.52
C ALA A 271 -8.95 24.82 4.41
N THR A 272 -9.48 24.69 3.20
CA THR A 272 -10.66 23.87 2.84
C THR A 272 -10.32 22.39 2.63
N SER A 273 -9.04 22.02 2.71
CA SER A 273 -8.53 20.66 2.46
C SER A 273 -7.98 20.04 3.74
N LYS A 274 -8.10 18.71 3.87
CA LYS A 274 -7.42 17.93 4.91
C LYS A 274 -6.36 17.03 4.28
N THR A 275 -5.43 16.57 5.10
CA THR A 275 -4.38 15.64 4.67
C THR A 275 -3.93 14.79 5.83
N ASN A 276 -3.60 13.54 5.51
CA ASN A 276 -2.95 12.60 6.40
C ASN A 276 -2.01 11.73 5.59
N TYR A 277 -1.14 10.98 6.30
CA TYR A 277 -0.19 10.09 5.66
C TYR A 277 -0.19 8.70 6.26
N ILE A 278 0.10 7.71 5.41
CA ILE A 278 0.31 6.33 5.84
C ILE A 278 1.60 6.22 6.63
N LYS A 279 1.50 5.70 7.86
CA LYS A 279 2.67 5.53 8.73
C LYS A 279 3.42 4.22 8.49
N GLY A 280 2.92 3.36 7.59
CA GLY A 280 3.44 2.00 7.36
C GLY A 280 3.30 1.08 8.59
N ILE A 281 2.62 1.55 9.63
CA ILE A 281 2.43 0.87 10.92
C ILE A 281 0.98 0.89 11.39
N ASN A 282 0.06 1.30 10.51
CA ASN A 282 -1.36 1.36 10.84
C ASN A 282 -1.91 -0.07 11.04
N ASN A 283 -2.96 -0.20 11.86
CA ASN A 283 -3.77 -1.41 11.83
C ASN A 283 -4.33 -1.57 10.42
N ILE A 284 -4.44 -2.82 9.93
CA ILE A 284 -5.07 -3.02 8.62
C ILE A 284 -6.46 -2.43 8.68
N VAL A 285 -6.81 -1.71 7.64
CA VAL A 285 -8.20 -1.31 7.46
C VAL A 285 -8.96 -2.55 7.02
N ASP A 286 -9.58 -3.21 8.00
CA ASP A 286 -10.50 -4.32 7.79
C ASP A 286 -11.91 -3.73 7.67
N PRO A 287 -12.69 -4.05 6.61
CA PRO A 287 -14.09 -3.68 6.56
C PRO A 287 -14.97 -4.38 7.62
N LEU A 288 -14.42 -5.35 8.38
CA LEU A 288 -15.10 -6.13 9.43
C LEU A 288 -14.73 -5.70 10.86
#